data_AF-A0A0S8B6B7-F1
#
_entry.id   AF-A0A0S8B6B7-F1
#
_cell.length_a   1.000
_cell.length_b   1.000
_cell.length_c   1.000
_cell.angle_alpha   90.00
_cell.angle_beta   90.00
_cell.angle_gamma   90.00
#
_symmetry.space_group_name_H-M   'P 1'
#
loop_
_entity.id
_entity.type
_entity.pdbx_description
1 polymer ?
#
loop_
_entity_poly.entity_id
_entity_poly.type
_entity_poly.pdbx_seq_one_letter_code
_entity_poly.pdbx_strand_id
1 'polypeptide(L)'
;ADCIACHQSDYSTVHPAGWPATCLTCHTRDAWQPPDFDHDADYFPIFSGTHDNRWGSCQACHTDVNDYKVFTCFTCHLQPQTDGIHMNVPAYQYVSTSCLGCHPDGVAPPPGNGPAYRRGGD
;
A
#
# COMPACT_ATOMS: atom_id res chain seq x y z
N ALA A 1 9.47 9.09 -5.89
CA ALA A 1 10.30 10.10 -5.22
C ALA A 1 9.68 10.30 -3.84
N ASP A 2 10.15 9.57 -2.83
CA ASP A 2 10.14 10.01 -1.43
C ASP A 2 10.97 9.10 -0.52
N CYS A 3 12.15 8.67 -1.01
CA CYS A 3 12.99 7.72 -0.29
C CYS A 3 13.52 8.32 1.02
N ILE A 4 13.78 9.64 1.04
CA ILE A 4 14.32 10.36 2.19
C ILE A 4 13.35 10.39 3.38
N ALA A 5 12.03 10.30 3.14
CA ALA A 5 11.03 10.35 4.20
C ALA A 5 11.16 9.19 5.21
N CYS A 6 11.64 8.02 4.76
CA CYS A 6 11.94 6.88 5.64
C CYS A 6 13.46 6.71 5.85
N HIS A 7 14.28 6.97 4.84
CA HIS A 7 15.73 6.71 4.87
C HIS A 7 16.57 7.93 5.26
N GLN A 8 16.03 8.92 5.95
CA GLN A 8 16.79 10.10 6.35
C GLN A 8 18.01 9.74 7.22
N SER A 9 17.84 8.77 8.12
CA SER A 9 18.93 8.25 8.97
C SER A 9 20.01 7.61 8.10
N ASP A 10 19.66 6.61 7.30
CA ASP A 10 20.60 5.89 6.42
C ASP A 10 21.32 6.86 5.48
N TYR A 11 20.57 7.76 4.84
CA TYR A 11 21.09 8.80 3.96
C TYR A 11 22.21 9.59 4.63
N SER A 12 21.98 10.09 5.84
CA SER A 12 22.96 10.88 6.58
C SER A 12 24.20 10.11 7.05
N THR A 13 24.12 8.77 7.12
CA THR A 13 25.25 7.91 7.50
C THR A 13 26.15 7.57 6.32
N VAL A 14 25.58 7.43 5.11
CA VAL A 14 26.32 6.95 3.93
C VAL A 14 26.57 8.04 2.87
N HIS A 15 25.87 9.18 2.95
CA HIS A 15 26.08 10.31 2.04
C HIS A 15 26.69 11.52 2.77
N PRO A 16 27.61 12.25 2.13
CA PRO A 16 28.13 13.50 2.68
C PRO A 16 27.03 14.57 2.83
N ALA A 17 27.22 15.46 3.81
CA ALA A 17 26.32 16.61 3.99
C ALA A 17 26.22 17.46 2.72
N GLY A 18 24.99 17.86 2.36
CA GLY A 18 24.72 18.71 1.19
C GLY A 18 24.57 17.95 -0.13
N TRP A 19 24.66 16.63 -0.14
CA TRP A 19 24.30 15.84 -1.33
C TRP A 19 22.80 15.96 -1.67
N PRO A 20 22.41 15.67 -2.93
CA PRO A 20 21.01 15.71 -3.34
C PRO A 20 20.19 14.56 -2.75
N ALA A 21 19.00 14.87 -2.23
CA ALA A 21 18.01 13.87 -1.80
C ALA A 21 17.24 13.23 -2.99
N THR A 22 17.74 13.37 -4.22
CA THR A 22 17.14 12.80 -5.44
C THR A 22 17.65 11.38 -5.68
N CYS A 23 17.28 10.45 -4.80
CA CYS A 23 17.85 9.10 -4.71
C CYS A 23 17.84 8.32 -6.04
N LEU A 24 16.75 8.45 -6.82
CA LEU A 24 16.58 7.76 -8.10
C LEU A 24 17.51 8.25 -9.22
N THR A 25 18.31 9.29 -8.98
CA THR A 25 19.35 9.74 -9.91
C THR A 25 20.51 8.75 -9.97
N CYS A 26 20.80 8.08 -8.86
CA CYS A 26 21.95 7.19 -8.71
C CYS A 26 21.56 5.77 -8.28
N HIS A 27 20.42 5.60 -7.59
CA HIS A 27 19.96 4.32 -7.08
C HIS A 27 18.71 3.84 -7.81
N THR A 28 18.66 2.54 -8.12
CA THR A 28 17.42 1.87 -8.56
C THR A 28 16.72 1.27 -7.36
N ARG A 29 15.40 1.05 -7.47
CA ARG A 29 14.60 0.42 -6.40
C ARG A 29 15.05 -1.01 -6.10
N ASP A 30 15.65 -1.67 -7.09
CA ASP A 30 16.14 -3.05 -6.97
C ASP A 30 17.38 -3.17 -6.08
N ALA A 31 18.15 -2.08 -5.92
CA ALA A 31 19.41 -2.08 -5.18
C ALA A 31 19.26 -1.69 -3.69
N TRP A 32 18.06 -1.29 -3.26
CA TRP A 32 17.80 -0.61 -1.97
C TRP A 32 16.55 -1.18 -1.26
N GLN A 33 16.36 -2.50 -1.29
CA GLN A 33 15.49 -3.14 -0.32
C GLN A 33 16.06 -2.88 1.09
N PRO A 34 15.31 -2.36 2.06
CA PRO A 34 15.56 -2.74 3.43
C PRO A 34 15.29 -4.25 3.50
N PRO A 35 16.19 -5.08 4.02
CA PRO A 35 15.93 -6.52 4.15
C PRO A 35 14.73 -6.84 5.07
N ASP A 36 14.20 -5.86 5.81
CA ASP A 36 13.18 -6.05 6.85
C ASP A 36 11.82 -5.36 6.57
N PHE A 37 11.61 -4.74 5.41
CA PHE A 37 10.31 -4.11 5.08
C PHE A 37 9.79 -4.60 3.74
N ASP A 38 9.21 -5.80 3.75
CA ASP A 38 8.64 -6.44 2.58
C ASP A 38 7.11 -6.24 2.57
N HIS A 39 6.64 -5.32 1.73
CA HIS A 39 5.20 -5.05 1.56
C HIS A 39 4.40 -6.28 1.13
N ASP A 40 5.02 -7.15 0.33
CA ASP A 40 4.35 -8.30 -0.25
C ASP A 40 4.34 -9.50 0.70
N ALA A 41 5.40 -9.67 1.51
CA ALA A 41 5.46 -10.73 2.51
C ALA A 41 4.76 -10.39 3.82
N ASP A 42 4.90 -9.15 4.30
CA ASP A 42 4.47 -8.76 5.65
C ASP A 42 3.20 -7.89 5.66
N TYR A 43 2.82 -7.30 4.53
CA TYR A 43 1.75 -6.28 4.45
C TYR A 43 0.86 -6.46 3.20
N PHE A 44 0.32 -5.34 2.71
CA PHE A 44 -0.51 -5.29 1.50
C PHE A 44 0.39 -5.38 0.25
N PRO A 45 0.14 -6.33 -0.67
CA PRO A 45 1.05 -6.66 -1.76
C PRO A 45 1.00 -5.64 -2.90
N ILE A 46 1.86 -4.62 -2.84
CA ILE A 46 1.90 -3.50 -3.80
C ILE A 46 2.84 -3.74 -4.98
N PHE A 47 3.66 -4.80 -4.97
CA PHE A 47 4.60 -5.12 -6.05
C PHE A 47 4.19 -6.37 -6.85
N SER A 48 3.55 -7.35 -6.22
CA SER A 48 3.05 -8.57 -6.88
C SER A 48 1.53 -8.65 -7.00
N GLY A 49 0.79 -7.82 -6.26
CA GLY A 49 -0.67 -7.81 -6.24
C GLY A 49 -1.32 -6.97 -7.35
N THR A 50 -2.65 -6.86 -7.31
CA THR A 50 -3.45 -6.08 -8.28
C THR A 50 -3.14 -4.58 -8.31
N HIS A 51 -2.44 -4.11 -7.27
CA HIS A 51 -2.05 -2.72 -7.09
C HIS A 51 -0.62 -2.43 -7.59
N ASP A 52 0.08 -3.42 -8.14
CA ASP A 52 1.34 -3.19 -8.83
C ASP A 52 1.19 -2.13 -9.92
N ASN A 53 2.16 -1.22 -9.97
CA ASN A 53 2.20 -0.07 -10.87
C ASN A 53 0.98 0.87 -10.81
N ARG A 54 0.17 0.84 -9.74
CA ARG A 54 -0.97 1.75 -9.53
C ARG A 54 -0.65 2.99 -8.69
N TRP A 55 0.56 3.09 -8.17
CA TRP A 55 1.00 4.14 -7.25
C TRP A 55 2.28 4.83 -7.74
N GLY A 56 2.40 6.15 -7.52
CA GLY A 56 3.57 6.96 -7.89
C GLY A 56 4.50 7.30 -6.73
N SER A 57 3.97 7.24 -5.50
CA SER A 57 4.69 7.48 -4.25
C SER A 57 3.98 6.77 -3.10
N CYS A 58 4.64 6.66 -1.94
CA CYS A 58 4.07 6.05 -0.73
C CYS A 58 2.80 6.78 -0.28
N GLN A 59 2.73 8.09 -0.52
CA GLN A 59 1.60 8.93 -0.15
C GLN A 59 0.35 8.72 -1.01
N ALA A 60 0.45 7.96 -2.10
CA ALA A 60 -0.74 7.54 -2.84
C ALA A 60 -1.72 6.77 -1.94
N CYS A 61 -1.19 6.04 -0.94
CA CYS A 61 -1.95 5.29 0.05
C CYS A 61 -1.74 5.83 1.47
N HIS A 62 -0.50 6.14 1.88
CA HIS A 62 -0.17 6.56 3.24
C HIS A 62 -0.27 8.08 3.40
N THR A 63 -1.36 8.56 3.99
CA THR A 63 -1.69 9.98 3.98
C THR A 63 -0.96 10.81 5.03
N ASP A 64 -0.30 10.17 5.98
CA ASP A 64 0.55 10.85 6.97
C ASP A 64 2.02 10.44 6.77
N VAL A 65 2.88 11.42 6.55
CA VAL A 65 4.33 11.21 6.37
C VAL A 65 5.06 10.89 7.67
N ASN A 66 4.44 11.15 8.82
CA ASN A 66 5.00 10.85 10.14
C ASN A 66 4.46 9.53 10.72
N ASP A 67 3.38 8.98 10.16
CA ASP A 67 2.80 7.70 10.56
C ASP A 67 2.25 6.93 9.36
N TYR A 68 3.07 6.05 8.79
CA TYR A 68 2.70 5.19 7.67
C TYR A 68 1.65 4.14 8.03
N LYS A 69 1.21 4.02 9.29
CA LYS A 69 0.02 3.21 9.63
C LYS A 69 -1.28 3.91 9.26
N VAL A 70 -1.23 5.21 8.99
CA VAL A 70 -2.36 5.99 8.50
C VAL A 70 -2.41 5.90 6.97
N PHE A 71 -3.41 5.20 6.44
CA PHE A 71 -3.57 4.99 5.02
C PHE A 71 -5.03 5.10 4.53
N THR A 72 -5.19 5.29 3.23
CA THR A 72 -6.48 5.35 2.55
C THR A 72 -6.51 4.57 1.25
N CYS A 73 -7.63 3.90 0.98
CA CYS A 73 -7.94 3.33 -0.33
C CYS A 73 -8.72 4.33 -1.20
N PHE A 74 -9.23 5.39 -0.58
CA PHE A 74 -10.26 6.28 -1.15
C PHE A 74 -9.71 7.34 -2.10
N THR A 75 -8.38 7.42 -2.24
CA THR A 75 -7.74 8.17 -3.32
C THR A 75 -8.23 7.68 -4.69
N CYS A 76 -8.46 6.37 -4.83
CA CYS A 76 -8.91 5.75 -6.08
C CYS A 76 -10.28 5.07 -5.96
N HIS A 77 -10.56 4.38 -4.85
CA HIS A 77 -11.81 3.64 -4.65
C HIS A 77 -12.89 4.53 -4.07
N LEU A 78 -13.67 5.19 -4.94
CA LEU A 78 -14.67 6.17 -4.52
C LEU A 78 -15.91 5.50 -3.91
N GLN A 79 -16.54 6.21 -2.97
CA GLN A 79 -17.67 5.70 -2.21
C GLN A 79 -18.84 5.26 -3.08
N PRO A 80 -19.32 6.04 -4.08
CA PRO A 80 -20.48 5.62 -4.86
C PRO A 80 -20.26 4.31 -5.63
N GLN A 81 -19.03 4.08 -6.10
CA GLN A 81 -18.66 2.88 -6.84
C GLN A 81 -18.52 1.68 -5.90
N THR A 82 -17.91 1.91 -4.74
CA THR A 82 -17.67 0.89 -3.72
C THR A 82 -18.98 0.45 -3.07
N ASP A 83 -19.84 1.38 -2.67
CA ASP A 83 -21.16 1.10 -2.11
C ASP A 83 -22.01 0.27 -3.08
N GLY A 84 -21.96 0.60 -4.37
CA GLY A 84 -22.73 -0.09 -5.41
C GLY A 84 -22.38 -1.57 -5.55
N ILE A 85 -21.13 -1.97 -5.29
CA ILE A 85 -20.71 -3.38 -5.35
C ILE A 85 -20.77 -4.10 -3.99
N HIS A 86 -20.99 -3.37 -2.90
CA HIS A 86 -21.07 -3.92 -1.52
C HIS A 86 -22.49 -3.94 -0.93
N MET A 87 -23.54 -3.66 -1.72
CA MET A 87 -24.93 -3.60 -1.25
C MET A 87 -25.39 -4.81 -0.43
N ASN A 88 -24.83 -5.99 -0.71
CA ASN A 88 -25.17 -7.25 -0.05
C ASN A 88 -24.00 -7.85 0.74
N VAL A 89 -22.97 -7.06 1.07
CA VAL A 89 -21.83 -7.51 1.87
C VAL A 89 -22.11 -7.17 3.33
N PRO A 90 -22.35 -8.18 4.20
CA PRO A 90 -22.61 -7.92 5.61
C PRO A 90 -21.43 -7.20 6.27
N ALA A 91 -21.73 -6.26 7.17
CA ALA A 91 -20.74 -5.48 7.91
C ALA A 91 -19.77 -4.65 7.03
N TYR A 92 -20.12 -4.39 5.76
CA TYR A 92 -19.41 -3.42 4.94
C TYR A 92 -19.37 -2.05 5.64
N GLN A 93 -18.17 -1.48 5.69
CA GLN A 93 -17.94 -0.12 6.17
C GLN A 93 -16.95 0.55 5.22
N TYR A 94 -17.26 1.77 4.82
CA TYR A 94 -16.38 2.58 3.97
C TYR A 94 -15.25 3.23 4.82
N VAL A 95 -14.39 2.37 5.38
CA VAL A 95 -13.24 2.73 6.22
C VAL A 95 -12.05 1.85 5.81
N SER A 96 -10.89 2.45 5.53
CA SER A 96 -9.73 1.79 4.92
C SER A 96 -9.27 0.53 5.64
N THR A 97 -9.33 0.52 6.97
CA THR A 97 -8.96 -0.64 7.79
C THR A 97 -9.94 -1.81 7.63
N SER A 98 -11.24 -1.52 7.44
CA SER A 98 -12.25 -2.53 7.13
C SER A 98 -12.04 -3.11 5.73
N CYS A 99 -11.71 -2.25 4.76
CA CYS A 99 -11.37 -2.66 3.40
C CYS A 99 -10.17 -3.62 3.41
N LEU A 100 -9.09 -3.27 4.08
CA LEU A 100 -7.90 -4.12 4.22
C LEU A 100 -8.22 -5.45 4.92
N GLY A 101 -9.11 -5.44 5.91
CA GLY A 101 -9.52 -6.67 6.61
C GLY A 101 -10.27 -7.68 5.72
N CYS A 102 -11.05 -7.19 4.75
CA CYS A 102 -11.77 -8.06 3.80
C CYS A 102 -10.95 -8.38 2.55
N HIS A 103 -10.13 -7.42 2.08
CA HIS A 103 -9.32 -7.49 0.87
C HIS A 103 -7.83 -7.30 1.20
N PRO A 104 -7.19 -8.26 1.90
CA PRO A 104 -5.79 -8.14 2.33
C PRO A 104 -4.80 -8.13 1.16
N ASP A 105 -5.21 -8.65 0.00
CA ASP A 105 -4.44 -8.74 -1.24
C ASP A 105 -4.87 -7.70 -2.29
N GLY A 106 -5.85 -6.84 -1.97
CA GLY A 106 -6.41 -5.87 -2.90
C GLY A 106 -7.28 -6.48 -4.00
N VAL A 107 -7.68 -7.75 -3.86
CA VAL A 107 -8.55 -8.43 -4.83
C VAL A 107 -10.01 -8.33 -4.39
N ALA A 108 -10.82 -7.65 -5.19
CA ALA A 108 -12.28 -7.75 -5.10
C ALA A 108 -12.76 -8.80 -6.12
N PRO A 109 -13.42 -9.90 -5.71
CA PRO A 109 -13.98 -10.84 -6.66
C PRO A 109 -15.07 -10.14 -7.52
N PRO A 110 -15.32 -10.60 -8.75
CA PRO A 110 -16.37 -10.05 -9.59
C PRO A 110 -17.73 -10.09 -8.86
N PRO A 111 -18.61 -9.09 -9.07
CA PRO A 111 -19.95 -9.10 -8.49
C PRO A 111 -20.66 -10.41 -8.84
N GLY A 112 -21.03 -11.19 -7.81
CA GLY A 112 -21.83 -12.41 -7.95
C GLY A 112 -21.08 -13.75 -7.95
N ASN A 113 -19.74 -13.78 -7.90
CA ASN A 113 -18.95 -15.02 -7.96
C ASN A 113 -17.90 -15.18 -6.84
N GLY A 114 -18.16 -14.63 -5.65
CA GLY A 114 -17.31 -14.87 -4.47
C GLY A 114 -17.92 -15.96 -3.57
N PRO A 115 -17.19 -17.05 -3.24
CA PRO A 115 -17.62 -17.90 -2.13
C PRO A 115 -17.61 -17.04 -0.85
N ALA A 116 -18.56 -17.30 0.05
CA ALA A 116 -18.52 -16.76 1.40
C ALA A 116 -17.10 -16.96 1.96
N TYR A 117 -16.42 -15.85 2.24
CA TYR A 117 -15.06 -15.75 2.77
C TYR A 117 -14.75 -16.92 3.73
N ARG A 118 -14.10 -17.96 3.19
CA ARG A 118 -13.50 -19.02 4.00
C ARG A 118 -12.09 -18.54 4.32
N ARG A 119 -11.92 -18.05 5.55
CA ARG A 119 -10.60 -17.89 6.16
C ARG A 119 -9.82 -19.17 6.00
N GLY A 120 -8.57 -19.03 5.57
CA GLY A 120 -7.40 -19.85 5.92
C GLY A 120 -7.62 -21.36 6.01
N GLY A 121 -7.02 -22.07 5.06
CA GLY A 121 -6.74 -23.49 5.22
C GLY A 121 -5.82 -23.74 6.42
N ASP A 122 -6.28 -24.67 7.25
CA ASP A 122 -5.54 -25.69 7.97
C ASP A 122 -4.73 -26.60 7.03
#